data_AF-Q3MEV4-F1
#
_entry.id   AF-Q3MEV4-F1
#
_cell.length_a   1.000
_cell.length_b   1.000
_cell.length_c   1.000
_cell.angle_alpha   90.00
_cell.angle_beta   90.00
_cell.angle_gamma   90.00
#
_symmetry.space_group_name_H-M   'P 1'
#
loop_
_entity.id
_entity.type
_entity.pdbx_description
1 polymer ?
#
loop_
_entity_poly.entity_id
_entity_poly.type
_entity_poly.pdbx_seq_one_letter_code
_entity_poly.pdbx_strand_id
1 'polypeptide(L)'
;MKLNQILKLAIIPFLTVFSVLGTSSLALADYLSSQGTGGKYRYELWSSNDNKSYYLKIWLRDSSYDSSPYTTTRAFTSTRDALIHFDCNYAEKNLPEC
;
A
#
# COMPACT_ATOMS: atom_id res chain seq x y z
N MET A 1 58.52 6.16 -32.20
CA MET A 1 58.10 6.81 -30.93
C MET A 1 57.15 7.94 -31.28
N LYS A 2 55.89 7.88 -30.81
CA LYS A 2 55.13 9.03 -30.26
C LYS A 2 53.60 8.81 -30.38
N LEU A 3 53.02 8.58 -29.21
CA LEU A 3 51.72 9.06 -28.74
C LEU A 3 50.39 8.55 -29.32
N ASN A 4 50.35 7.84 -30.46
CA ASN A 4 49.06 7.40 -31.03
C ASN A 4 48.58 5.99 -30.65
N GLN A 5 49.38 5.20 -29.94
CA GLN A 5 49.03 3.82 -29.54
C GLN A 5 48.64 3.66 -28.06
N ILE A 6 48.74 4.72 -27.25
CA ILE A 6 48.41 4.65 -25.81
C ILE A 6 46.99 5.19 -25.53
N LEU A 7 46.37 5.94 -26.46
CA LEU A 7 45.08 6.61 -26.22
C LEU A 7 43.83 5.79 -26.58
N LYS A 8 43.94 4.69 -27.33
CA LYS A 8 42.77 3.86 -27.69
C LYS A 8 42.58 2.63 -26.82
N LEU A 9 43.28 2.57 -25.68
CA LEU A 9 43.28 1.43 -24.77
C LEU A 9 42.88 1.84 -23.35
N ALA A 10 41.92 2.76 -23.19
CA ALA A 10 41.46 3.16 -21.86
C ALA A 10 40.09 3.86 -21.85
N ILE A 11 39.12 3.48 -22.70
CA ILE A 11 37.74 3.99 -22.54
C ILE A 11 36.76 2.86 -22.89
N ILE A 12 36.80 1.79 -22.10
CA ILE A 12 35.66 0.88 -21.98
C ILE A 12 34.96 1.31 -20.69
N PRO A 13 33.67 1.67 -20.76
CA PRO A 13 32.98 2.34 -19.68
C PRO A 13 32.87 1.40 -18.49
N PHE A 14 33.31 1.88 -17.32
CA PHE A 14 32.86 1.37 -16.02
C PHE A 14 31.34 1.64 -15.91
N LEU A 15 30.54 0.74 -16.47
CA LEU A 15 29.07 0.72 -16.38
C LEU A 15 28.64 -0.43 -15.47
N THR A 16 29.24 -0.52 -14.27
CA THR A 16 28.92 -1.58 -13.29
C THR A 16 28.59 -1.06 -11.89
N VAL A 17 28.18 0.20 -11.73
CA VAL A 17 27.70 0.69 -10.42
C VAL A 17 26.58 1.72 -10.61
N PHE A 18 25.44 1.35 -11.17
CA PHE A 18 24.21 2.14 -11.01
C PHE A 18 23.03 1.29 -11.46
N SER A 19 22.55 0.38 -10.60
CA SER A 19 21.18 -0.17 -10.61
C SER A 19 20.98 -1.17 -9.46
N VAL A 20 21.12 -0.74 -8.22
CA VAL A 20 20.14 -1.18 -7.21
C VAL A 20 19.63 0.10 -6.58
N LEU A 21 18.73 0.73 -7.35
CA LEU A 21 17.80 1.72 -6.86
C LEU A 21 17.22 1.20 -5.55
N GLY A 22 17.34 2.01 -4.50
CA GLY A 22 16.70 1.75 -3.24
C GLY A 22 15.23 1.42 -3.47
N THR A 23 14.82 0.22 -3.07
CA THR A 23 13.43 0.01 -2.71
C THR A 23 13.25 0.74 -1.40
N SER A 24 12.77 1.97 -1.53
CA SER A 24 12.26 2.84 -0.48
C SER A 24 11.58 2.01 0.60
N SER A 25 12.22 1.85 1.76
CA SER A 25 11.58 1.29 2.96
C SER A 25 10.45 2.18 3.51
N LEU A 26 10.24 3.34 2.90
CA LEU A 26 9.06 4.21 3.11
C LEU A 26 7.80 3.68 2.42
N ALA A 27 7.91 2.85 1.38
CA ALA A 27 6.75 2.22 0.73
C ALA A 27 6.20 1.01 1.52
N LEU A 28 6.93 0.49 2.52
CA LEU A 28 6.50 -0.62 3.37
C LEU A 28 5.68 -0.18 4.59
N ALA A 29 5.80 1.09 5.00
CA ALA A 29 5.02 1.65 6.11
C ALA A 29 3.65 2.18 5.65
N ASP A 30 3.57 2.76 4.45
CA ASP A 30 2.31 3.08 3.75
C ASP A 30 1.63 1.84 3.12
N TYR A 31 2.19 0.63 3.32
CA TYR A 31 1.75 -0.61 2.68
C TYR A 31 0.51 -1.25 3.33
N LEU A 32 0.10 -0.86 4.54
CA LEU A 32 -0.97 -1.54 5.27
C LEU A 32 -2.17 -0.66 5.61
N SER A 33 -2.08 0.66 5.43
CA SER A 33 -3.22 1.58 5.53
C SER A 33 -3.92 1.73 4.18
N SER A 34 -4.53 0.64 3.70
CA SER A 34 -5.41 0.74 2.53
C SER A 34 -6.65 1.57 2.89
N GLN A 35 -6.83 2.70 2.22
CA GLN A 35 -8.03 3.52 2.34
C GLN A 35 -8.92 3.36 1.11
N GLY A 36 -10.23 3.47 1.30
CA GLY A 36 -11.17 3.38 0.21
C GLY A 36 -12.54 3.95 0.56
N THR A 37 -13.42 4.00 -0.44
CA THR A 37 -14.78 4.51 -0.30
C THR A 37 -15.79 3.59 -0.96
N GLY A 38 -17.00 3.56 -0.43
CA GLY A 38 -18.11 2.75 -0.96
C GLY A 38 -19.42 3.22 -0.35
N GLY A 39 -20.49 3.28 -1.15
CA GLY A 39 -21.78 3.78 -0.69
C GLY A 39 -21.67 5.17 -0.04
N LYS A 40 -22.15 5.31 1.20
CA LYS A 40 -22.04 6.54 2.01
C LYS A 40 -20.86 6.54 2.97
N TYR A 41 -19.95 5.59 2.82
CA TYR A 41 -18.88 5.32 3.78
C TYR A 41 -17.50 5.40 3.15
N ARG A 42 -16.51 5.60 4.01
CA ARG A 42 -15.09 5.43 3.72
C ARG A 42 -14.45 4.56 4.79
N TYR A 43 -13.39 3.84 4.44
CA TYR A 43 -12.67 2.99 5.36
C TYR A 43 -11.17 3.28 5.34
N GLU A 44 -10.53 2.91 6.44
CA GLU A 44 -9.09 2.74 6.56
C GLU A 44 -8.84 1.35 7.14
N LEU A 45 -8.04 0.57 6.42
CA LEU A 45 -7.58 -0.74 6.83
C LEU A 45 -6.40 -0.59 7.76
N TRP A 46 -6.39 -1.38 8.83
CA TRP A 46 -5.29 -1.46 9.76
C TRP A 46 -4.92 -2.92 9.98
N SER A 47 -3.63 -3.18 10.14
CA SER A 47 -3.14 -4.45 10.69
C SER A 47 -2.79 -4.28 12.17
N SER A 48 -2.91 -5.38 12.90
CA SER A 48 -2.29 -5.53 14.22
C SER A 48 -0.76 -5.54 14.09
N ASN A 49 -0.05 -5.21 15.16
CA ASN A 49 1.41 -5.16 15.20
C ASN A 49 2.09 -6.49 14.81
N ASP A 50 1.39 -7.61 14.98
CA ASP A 50 1.85 -8.94 14.60
C ASP A 50 1.48 -9.31 13.15
N ASN A 51 0.80 -8.43 12.42
CA ASN A 51 0.27 -8.64 11.06
C ASN A 51 -0.60 -9.89 10.91
N LYS A 52 -1.18 -10.41 12.01
CA LYS A 52 -2.06 -11.59 11.98
C LYS A 52 -3.54 -11.25 11.93
N SER A 53 -3.87 -10.00 12.26
CA SER A 53 -5.24 -9.51 12.35
C SER A 53 -5.38 -8.21 11.59
N TYR A 54 -6.47 -8.08 10.85
CA TYR A 54 -6.82 -6.90 10.07
C TYR A 54 -8.16 -6.35 10.54
N TYR A 55 -8.34 -5.04 10.55
CA TYR A 55 -9.61 -4.42 10.92
C TYR A 55 -9.82 -3.15 10.12
N LEU A 56 -11.08 -2.75 10.00
CA LEU A 56 -11.48 -1.54 9.30
C LEU A 56 -11.98 -0.52 10.30
N LYS A 57 -11.43 0.68 10.23
CA LYS A 57 -12.09 1.86 10.76
C LYS A 57 -12.96 2.43 9.65
N ILE A 58 -14.20 2.77 9.99
CA ILE A 58 -15.20 3.18 9.01
C ILE A 58 -15.76 4.52 9.43
N TRP A 59 -15.87 5.44 8.48
CA TRP A 59 -16.46 6.75 8.64
C TRP A 59 -17.59 6.94 7.64
N LEU A 60 -18.48 7.88 7.91
CA LEU A 60 -19.28 8.46 6.85
C LEU A 60 -18.34 9.16 5.87
N ARG A 61 -18.65 9.05 4.57
CA ARG A 61 -17.83 9.62 3.49
C ARG A 61 -17.61 11.12 3.68
N ASP A 62 -18.65 11.82 4.11
CA ASP A 62 -18.66 13.28 4.23
C ASP A 62 -18.25 13.78 5.63
N SER A 63 -17.83 12.88 6.53
CA SER A 63 -17.33 13.30 7.85
C SER A 63 -15.93 13.92 7.74
N SER A 64 -15.59 14.82 8.68
CA SER A 64 -14.25 15.43 8.71
C SER A 64 -13.17 14.36 8.84
N TYR A 65 -11.99 14.64 8.29
CA TYR A 65 -10.88 13.68 8.32
C TYR A 65 -10.48 13.31 9.76
N ASP A 66 -10.51 14.30 10.65
CA ASP A 66 -10.14 14.17 12.06
C ASP A 66 -11.28 13.67 12.96
N SER A 67 -12.45 13.34 12.39
CA SER A 67 -13.56 12.79 13.18
C SER A 67 -13.25 11.37 13.65
N SER A 68 -13.82 11.00 14.80
CA SER A 68 -13.82 9.61 15.25
C SER A 68 -14.54 8.72 14.22
N PRO A 69 -14.06 7.48 14.01
CA PRO A 69 -14.74 6.55 13.13
C PRO A 69 -16.16 6.29 13.63
N TYR A 70 -17.10 6.19 12.67
CA TYR A 70 -18.47 5.74 12.92
C TYR A 70 -18.48 4.36 13.58
N THR A 71 -17.59 3.46 13.12
CA THR A 71 -17.39 2.16 13.75
C THR A 71 -16.01 1.60 13.43
N THR A 72 -15.54 0.68 14.28
CA THR A 72 -14.37 -0.17 13.98
C THR A 72 -14.84 -1.62 13.95
N THR A 73 -14.50 -2.35 12.89
CA THR A 73 -14.92 -3.74 12.74
C THR A 73 -14.18 -4.67 13.70
N ARG A 74 -14.68 -5.90 13.82
CA ARG A 74 -13.89 -7.00 14.38
C ARG A 74 -12.61 -7.27 13.58
N ALA A 75 -11.70 -8.02 14.19
CA ALA A 75 -10.53 -8.54 13.51
C ALA A 75 -10.91 -9.58 12.44
N PHE A 76 -10.20 -9.52 11.31
CA PHE A 76 -10.24 -10.44 10.19
C PHE A 76 -8.90 -11.14 10.05
N THR A 77 -8.93 -12.36 9.52
CA THR A 77 -7.75 -13.18 9.25
C THR A 77 -6.97 -12.73 8.03
N SER A 78 -7.60 -11.98 7.12
CA SER A 78 -6.96 -11.44 5.93
C SER A 78 -7.53 -10.07 5.55
N THR A 79 -6.73 -9.30 4.81
CA THR A 79 -7.19 -8.05 4.18
C THR A 79 -8.37 -8.28 3.25
N ARG A 80 -8.40 -9.41 2.53
CA ARG A 80 -9.48 -9.74 1.59
C ARG A 80 -10.82 -9.86 2.32
N ASP A 81 -10.86 -10.60 3.43
CA ASP A 81 -12.08 -10.78 4.22
C ASP A 81 -12.61 -9.44 4.76
N ALA A 82 -11.68 -8.56 5.19
CA ALA A 82 -12.02 -7.23 5.64
C ALA A 82 -12.67 -6.41 4.52
N LEU A 83 -12.06 -6.38 3.33
CA LEU A 83 -12.56 -5.61 2.18
C LEU A 83 -13.90 -6.16 1.65
N ILE A 84 -14.09 -7.48 1.61
CA ILE A 84 -15.38 -8.09 1.28
C ILE A 84 -16.44 -7.66 2.28
N HIS A 85 -16.13 -7.69 3.58
CA HIS A 85 -17.05 -7.22 4.60
C HIS A 85 -17.45 -5.75 4.37
N PHE A 86 -16.49 -4.89 4.02
CA PHE A 86 -16.80 -3.50 3.66
C PHE A 86 -17.73 -3.43 2.44
N ASP A 87 -17.39 -4.17 1.39
CA ASP A 87 -18.13 -4.15 0.13
C ASP A 87 -19.58 -4.62 0.30
N CYS A 88 -19.80 -5.67 1.07
CA CYS A 88 -21.13 -6.23 1.33
C CYS A 88 -21.98 -5.36 2.26
N ASN A 89 -21.39 -4.78 3.31
CA ASN A 89 -22.16 -4.15 4.38
C ASN A 89 -22.23 -2.62 4.28
N TYR A 90 -21.31 -1.98 3.56
CA TYR A 90 -21.19 -0.53 3.49
C TYR A 90 -21.17 0.01 2.07
N ALA A 91 -20.52 -0.70 1.15
CA ALA A 91 -20.53 -0.31 -0.26
C ALA A 91 -21.78 -0.77 -1.02
N GLU A 92 -22.61 -1.61 -0.39
CA GLU A 92 -23.82 -2.20 -0.97
C GLU A 92 -23.53 -2.88 -2.33
N LYS A 93 -22.34 -3.47 -2.47
CA LYS A 93 -22.00 -4.22 -3.67
C LYS A 93 -22.62 -5.61 -3.60
N ASN A 94 -23.25 -6.03 -4.70
CA ASN A 94 -23.73 -7.39 -4.88
C ASN A 94 -22.57 -8.27 -5.36
N LEU A 95 -21.68 -8.68 -4.46
CA LEU A 95 -20.64 -9.67 -4.73
C LEU A 95 -21.16 -11.08 -4.40
N PRO A 96 -20.67 -12.14 -5.07
CA PRO A 96 -21.01 -13.53 -4.72
C PRO A 96 -20.51 -13.96 -3.33
N GLU A 97 -19.56 -13.21 -2.78
CA GLU A 97 -18.94 -13.43 -1.48
C GLU A 97 -19.69 -12.69 -0.35
N CYS A 98 -20.77 -11.97 -0.72
CA CYS A 98 -21.83 -11.50 0.15
C CYS A 98 -22.95 -12.56 0.18
#